data_AF-A0A2H0BHB4-F1
#
_entry.id   AF-A0A2H0BHB4-F1
#
_cell.length_a   1.000
_cell.length_b   1.000
_cell.length_c   1.000
_cell.angle_alpha   90.00
_cell.angle_beta   90.00
_cell.angle_gamma   90.00
#
_symmetry.space_group_name_H-M   'P 1'
#
loop_
_entity.id
_entity.type
_entity.pdbx_description
1 polymer ?
#
loop_
_entity_poly.entity_id
_entity_poly.type
_entity_poly.pdbx_seq_one_letter_code
_entity_poly.pdbx_strand_id
1 'polypeptide(L)'
;MRNKVTHSVQKLAGFTLIELLVVIAVLGILAAVVLVAVDPGARINEARDAGRKQDLSTLSQAIETYFTLTQGSIPRGSNGPYTVSGGQWYSDYSFQPTFLDELTAREVLKTIPADPSEQPTDVPNGGKPYYIYYENMRIKTSGIGLEYELGSYVLYSYLENRSDGDCLKATDGVTTYTPSNPNMAIFCQYVIHNGEHVSQWNP
;
A
#
# COMPACT_ATOMS: atom_id res chain seq x y z
N MET A 1 -81.84 -23.02 -0.01
CA MET A 1 -81.34 -21.79 0.65
C MET A 1 -79.90 -21.57 0.18
N ARG A 2 -79.61 -20.52 -0.59
CA ARG A 2 -78.25 -20.22 -1.13
C ARG A 2 -77.66 -19.04 -0.37
N ASN A 3 -76.61 -19.28 0.41
CA ASN A 3 -75.89 -18.26 1.16
C ASN A 3 -74.93 -17.51 0.21
N LYS A 4 -75.09 -16.19 0.06
CA LYS A 4 -74.15 -15.36 -0.68
C LYS A 4 -72.99 -14.99 0.23
N VAL A 5 -71.80 -15.54 -0.03
CA VAL A 5 -70.55 -15.09 0.59
C VAL A 5 -70.11 -13.82 -0.14
N THR A 6 -70.16 -12.68 0.55
CA THR A 6 -69.65 -11.39 0.04
C THR A 6 -68.17 -11.23 0.40
N HIS A 7 -67.28 -11.34 -0.57
CA HIS A 7 -65.87 -11.00 -0.39
C HIS A 7 -65.69 -9.47 -0.42
N SER A 8 -65.29 -8.89 0.72
CA SER A 8 -64.87 -7.48 0.79
C SER A 8 -63.45 -7.35 0.22
N VAL A 9 -63.35 -6.95 -1.04
CA VAL A 9 -62.05 -6.57 -1.64
C VAL A 9 -61.60 -5.25 -1.00
N GLN A 10 -60.61 -5.32 -0.11
CA GLN A 10 -59.94 -4.11 0.39
C GLN A 10 -59.25 -3.42 -0.79
N LYS A 11 -59.61 -2.16 -1.08
CA LYS A 11 -58.91 -1.36 -2.07
C LYS A 11 -57.51 -1.06 -1.54
N LEU A 12 -56.49 -1.65 -2.15
CA LEU A 12 -55.10 -1.20 -2.00
C LEU A 12 -55.04 0.23 -2.54
N ALA A 13 -54.71 1.20 -1.69
CA ALA A 13 -54.44 2.56 -2.12
C ALA A 13 -53.17 2.55 -3.00
N GLY A 14 -53.29 3.03 -4.24
CA GLY A 14 -52.16 3.17 -5.14
C GLY A 14 -51.33 4.40 -4.80
N PHE A 15 -50.03 4.35 -5.11
CA PHE A 15 -49.12 5.49 -5.00
C PHE A 15 -49.56 6.61 -5.96
N THR A 16 -49.51 7.86 -5.52
CA THR A 16 -49.77 9.01 -6.39
C THR A 16 -48.51 9.39 -7.18
N LEU A 17 -48.70 10.00 -8.35
CA LEU A 17 -47.60 10.49 -9.18
C LEU A 17 -46.78 11.57 -8.45
N ILE A 18 -47.43 12.39 -7.62
CA ILE A 18 -46.74 13.42 -6.85
C ILE A 18 -45.86 12.84 -5.74
N GLU A 19 -46.30 11.77 -5.09
CA GLU A 19 -45.48 11.08 -4.08
C GLU A 19 -44.23 10.49 -4.72
N LEU A 20 -44.33 9.88 -5.90
CA LEU A 20 -43.16 9.36 -6.61
C LEU A 20 -42.22 10.49 -7.06
N LEU A 21 -42.76 11.62 -7.50
CA LEU A 21 -41.99 12.78 -7.94
C LEU A 21 -41.18 13.40 -6.79
N VAL A 22 -41.79 13.57 -5.62
CA VAL A 22 -41.10 14.11 -4.45
C VAL A 22 -39.99 13.17 -3.98
N VAL A 23 -40.23 11.85 -4.03
CA VAL A 23 -39.21 10.86 -3.64
C VAL A 23 -37.98 10.93 -4.53
N ILE A 24 -38.14 10.94 -5.85
CA ILE A 24 -36.98 11.05 -6.75
C ILE A 24 -36.26 12.40 -6.61
N ALA A 25 -36.99 13.48 -6.32
CA ALA A 25 -36.40 14.79 -6.06
C ALA A 25 -35.52 14.77 -4.79
N VAL A 26 -36.02 14.19 -3.70
CA VAL A 26 -35.27 14.05 -2.45
C VAL A 26 -34.07 13.11 -2.63
N LEU A 27 -34.24 11.97 -3.33
CA LEU A 27 -33.14 11.05 -3.62
C LEU A 27 -32.03 11.72 -4.45
N GLY A 28 -32.40 12.57 -5.41
CA GLY A 28 -31.43 13.34 -6.19
C GLY A 28 -30.59 14.29 -5.34
N ILE A 29 -31.23 15.01 -4.40
CA ILE A 29 -30.53 15.91 -3.48
C ILE A 29 -29.57 15.14 -2.57
N LEU A 30 -30.04 14.04 -1.97
CA LEU A 30 -29.22 13.21 -1.07
C LEU A 30 -28.02 12.61 -1.81
N ALA A 31 -28.22 12.11 -3.03
CA ALA A 31 -27.14 11.56 -3.84
C ALA A 31 -26.05 12.60 -4.16
N ALA A 32 -26.44 13.84 -4.49
CA ALA A 32 -25.50 14.92 -4.76
C ALA A 32 -24.67 15.29 -3.51
N VAL A 33 -25.29 15.36 -2.33
CA VAL A 33 -24.58 15.67 -1.07
C VAL A 33 -23.56 14.58 -0.74
N VAL A 34 -23.92 13.30 -0.89
CA VAL A 34 -23.02 12.17 -0.58
C VAL A 34 -21.77 12.19 -1.47
N LEU A 35 -21.90 12.48 -2.76
CA LEU A 35 -20.76 12.53 -3.68
C LEU A 35 -19.80 13.69 -3.40
N VAL A 36 -20.28 14.80 -2.84
CA VAL A 36 -19.42 15.92 -2.42
C VAL A 36 -18.74 15.61 -1.09
N ALA A 37 -19.41 14.86 -0.20
CA ALA A 37 -18.90 14.52 1.12
C ALA A 37 -17.88 13.37 1.12
N VAL A 38 -17.97 12.45 0.16
CA VAL A 38 -17.06 11.31 0.02
C VAL A 38 -16.22 11.52 -1.23
N ASP A 39 -14.91 11.71 -1.07
CA ASP A 39 -13.96 11.62 -2.18
C ASP A 39 -13.73 10.13 -2.52
N PRO A 40 -14.35 9.59 -3.59
CA PRO A 40 -14.24 8.16 -3.90
C PRO A 40 -12.82 7.80 -4.35
N GLY A 41 -12.08 8.76 -4.92
CA GLY A 41 -10.69 8.58 -5.33
C GLY A 41 -9.81 8.35 -4.10
N ALA A 42 -9.93 9.19 -3.08
CA ALA A 42 -9.20 9.01 -1.82
C ALA A 42 -9.47 7.63 -1.18
N ARG A 43 -10.73 7.17 -1.19
CA ARG A 43 -11.09 5.84 -0.64
C ARG A 43 -10.53 4.67 -1.44
N ILE A 44 -10.47 4.78 -2.76
CA ILE A 44 -9.83 3.78 -3.62
C ILE A 44 -8.33 3.73 -3.33
N ASN A 45 -7.68 4.89 -3.18
CA ASN A 45 -6.27 4.99 -2.87
C ASN A 45 -5.95 4.35 -1.50
N GLU A 46 -6.74 4.66 -0.47
CA GLU A 46 -6.62 4.04 0.87
C GLU A 46 -6.74 2.51 0.81
N ALA A 47 -7.67 1.97 0.00
CA ALA A 47 -7.84 0.53 -0.14
C ALA A 47 -6.63 -0.14 -0.81
N ARG A 48 -6.03 0.51 -1.82
CA ARG A 48 -4.80 0.02 -2.47
C ARG A 48 -3.60 0.12 -1.54
N ASP A 49 -3.49 1.20 -0.78
CA ASP A 49 -2.44 1.39 0.23
C ASP A 49 -2.52 0.32 1.32
N ALA A 50 -3.73 -0.05 1.77
CA ALA A 50 -3.91 -1.17 2.67
C ALA A 50 -3.40 -2.50 2.07
N GLY A 51 -3.63 -2.73 0.78
CA GLY A 51 -3.05 -3.85 0.04
C GLY A 51 -1.52 -3.81 0.05
N ARG A 52 -0.91 -2.65 -0.23
CA ARG A 52 0.56 -2.48 -0.21
C ARG A 52 1.18 -2.77 1.15
N LYS A 53 0.56 -2.28 2.23
CA LYS A 53 1.02 -2.54 3.61
C LYS A 53 0.94 -4.04 3.92
N GLN A 54 -0.13 -4.70 3.52
CA GLN A 54 -0.31 -6.14 3.71
C GLN A 54 0.73 -6.96 2.92
N ASP A 55 1.01 -6.58 1.68
CA ASP A 55 2.02 -7.23 0.84
C ASP A 55 3.41 -7.10 1.45
N LEU A 56 3.79 -5.89 1.92
CA LEU A 56 5.06 -5.68 2.60
C LEU A 56 5.18 -6.49 3.89
N SER A 57 4.12 -6.58 4.69
CA SER A 57 4.10 -7.45 5.88
C SER A 57 4.30 -8.91 5.50
N THR A 58 3.69 -9.36 4.40
CA THR A 58 3.79 -10.75 3.92
C THR A 58 5.21 -11.05 3.43
N LEU A 59 5.80 -10.13 2.65
CA LEU A 59 7.19 -10.23 2.19
C LEU A 59 8.16 -10.24 3.36
N SER A 60 7.94 -9.39 4.36
CA SER A 60 8.76 -9.36 5.57
C SER A 60 8.74 -10.70 6.31
N GLN A 61 7.56 -11.28 6.53
CA GLN A 61 7.44 -12.61 7.17
C GLN A 61 8.11 -13.71 6.34
N ALA A 62 8.05 -13.61 5.01
CA ALA A 62 8.74 -14.54 4.12
C ALA A 62 10.27 -14.42 4.25
N ILE A 63 10.81 -13.20 4.37
CA ILE A 63 12.25 -12.98 4.61
C ILE A 63 12.67 -13.59 5.95
N GLU A 64 11.91 -13.37 7.02
CA GLU A 64 12.20 -13.96 8.34
C GLU A 64 12.17 -15.49 8.33
N THR A 65 11.21 -16.07 7.61
CA THR A 65 11.14 -17.52 7.41
C THR A 65 12.35 -18.01 6.61
N TYR A 66 12.73 -17.30 5.54
CA TYR A 66 13.92 -17.61 4.76
C TYR A 66 15.19 -17.58 5.63
N PHE A 67 15.37 -16.53 6.42
CA PHE A 67 16.49 -16.37 7.35
C PHE A 67 16.63 -17.57 8.29
N THR A 68 15.51 -18.05 8.82
CA THR A 68 15.47 -19.24 9.68
C THR A 68 15.89 -20.50 8.91
N LEU A 69 15.39 -20.69 7.69
CA LEU A 69 15.67 -21.87 6.85
C LEU A 69 17.10 -21.91 6.31
N THR A 70 17.74 -20.75 6.14
CA THR A 70 19.11 -20.63 5.61
C THR A 70 20.18 -20.50 6.69
N GLN A 71 19.80 -20.66 7.97
CA GLN A 71 20.71 -20.54 9.11
C GLN A 71 21.38 -19.17 9.19
N GLY A 72 20.59 -18.11 8.96
CA GLY A 72 21.00 -16.72 9.18
C GLY A 72 21.36 -15.94 7.92
N SER A 73 20.94 -16.40 6.72
CA SER A 73 21.16 -15.64 5.48
C SER A 73 19.85 -15.00 5.02
N ILE A 74 19.88 -13.72 4.66
CA ILE A 74 18.75 -13.05 4.03
C ILE A 74 18.75 -13.29 2.51
N PRO A 75 17.59 -13.17 1.83
CA PRO A 75 17.53 -13.23 0.38
C PRO A 75 18.45 -12.20 -0.25
N ARG A 76 19.22 -12.60 -1.25
CA ARG A 76 20.17 -11.70 -1.89
C ARG A 76 19.49 -10.86 -2.96
N GLY A 77 19.85 -9.59 -3.03
CA GLY A 77 19.40 -8.72 -4.10
C GLY A 77 20.07 -9.05 -5.44
N SER A 78 19.41 -8.77 -6.57
CA SER A 78 19.98 -8.97 -7.91
C SER A 78 20.76 -7.75 -8.42
N ASN A 79 20.37 -6.53 -8.02
CA ASN A 79 21.03 -5.31 -8.49
C ASN A 79 22.18 -4.91 -7.56
N GLY A 80 23.41 -4.92 -8.09
CA GLY A 80 24.62 -4.58 -7.35
C GLY A 80 25.83 -5.41 -7.81
N PRO A 81 26.93 -5.45 -7.04
CA PRO A 81 27.10 -4.80 -5.73
C PRO A 81 27.25 -3.29 -5.85
N TYR A 82 26.70 -2.58 -4.87
CA TYR A 82 27.04 -1.19 -4.57
C TYR A 82 27.95 -1.14 -3.34
N THR A 83 29.10 -0.46 -3.46
CA THR A 83 30.09 -0.38 -2.37
C THR A 83 29.84 0.88 -1.53
N VAL A 84 29.77 0.71 -0.21
CA VAL A 84 29.64 1.80 0.78
C VAL A 84 30.62 1.55 1.93
N SER A 85 30.78 2.55 2.81
CA SER A 85 31.59 2.35 4.03
C SER A 85 31.01 1.18 4.84
N GLY A 86 31.84 0.16 5.07
CA GLY A 86 31.47 -1.03 5.86
C GLY A 86 31.12 -2.28 5.05
N GLY A 87 30.81 -2.18 3.75
CA GLY A 87 30.54 -3.36 2.93
C GLY A 87 29.83 -3.10 1.60
N GLN A 88 29.20 -4.16 1.09
CA GLN A 88 28.45 -4.15 -0.16
C GLN A 88 26.97 -4.40 0.09
N TRP A 89 26.13 -3.71 -0.64
CA TRP A 89 24.68 -3.92 -0.63
C TRP A 89 24.16 -4.21 -2.03
N TYR A 90 22.98 -4.81 -2.05
CA TYR A 90 22.21 -5.09 -3.25
C TYR A 90 20.80 -4.54 -3.09
N SER A 91 20.15 -4.23 -4.20
CA SER A 91 18.73 -3.87 -4.22
C SER A 91 17.94 -4.71 -5.19
N ASP A 92 16.64 -4.72 -4.96
CA ASP A 92 15.69 -5.26 -5.90
C ASP A 92 14.42 -4.43 -5.97
N TYR A 93 13.78 -4.58 -7.11
CA TYR A 93 12.50 -3.99 -7.41
C TYR A 93 11.59 -5.11 -7.90
N SER A 94 10.35 -5.17 -7.40
CA SER A 94 9.37 -6.25 -7.60
C SER A 94 9.08 -6.75 -9.05
N PHE A 95 9.63 -6.12 -10.07
CA PHE A 95 9.42 -6.44 -11.50
C PHE A 95 10.66 -6.97 -12.22
N GLN A 96 11.75 -7.18 -11.48
CA GLN A 96 13.00 -7.73 -12.00
C GLN A 96 13.18 -9.19 -11.51
N PRO A 97 14.13 -9.95 -12.06
CA PRO A 97 14.63 -11.14 -11.37
C PRO A 97 15.14 -10.68 -10.00
N THR A 98 14.64 -11.26 -8.92
CA THR A 98 14.70 -10.60 -7.59
C THR A 98 14.96 -11.59 -6.46
N PHE A 99 15.18 -11.06 -5.27
CA PHE A 99 15.07 -11.75 -3.99
C PHE A 99 13.77 -12.56 -3.86
N LEU A 100 12.70 -12.18 -4.57
CA LEU A 100 11.44 -12.91 -4.60
C LEU A 100 11.59 -14.28 -5.28
N ASP A 101 12.53 -14.42 -6.21
CA ASP A 101 12.85 -15.71 -6.83
C ASP A 101 13.47 -16.65 -5.80
N GLU A 102 14.33 -16.16 -4.91
CA GLU A 102 14.88 -16.97 -3.81
C GLU A 102 13.79 -17.40 -2.82
N LEU A 103 12.85 -16.50 -2.50
CA LEU A 103 11.72 -16.79 -1.63
C LEU A 103 10.76 -17.83 -2.26
N THR A 104 10.51 -17.72 -3.56
CA THR A 104 9.64 -18.63 -4.29
C THR A 104 10.30 -19.99 -4.51
N ALA A 105 11.60 -20.02 -4.83
CA ALA A 105 12.35 -21.27 -5.03
C ALA A 105 12.42 -22.13 -3.76
N ARG A 106 12.31 -21.52 -2.57
CA ARG A 106 12.21 -22.21 -1.28
C ARG A 106 10.78 -22.45 -0.80
N GLU A 107 9.78 -22.16 -1.64
CA GLU A 107 8.35 -22.29 -1.31
C GLU A 107 7.90 -21.46 -0.10
N VAL A 108 8.68 -20.45 0.29
CA VAL A 108 8.35 -19.54 1.40
C VAL A 108 7.29 -18.53 0.96
N LEU A 109 7.35 -18.13 -0.31
CA LEU A 109 6.35 -17.27 -0.94
C LEU A 109 5.65 -18.05 -2.07
N LYS A 110 4.32 -18.15 -2.00
CA LYS A 110 3.53 -18.90 -3.00
C LYS A 110 3.21 -18.09 -4.25
N THR A 111 3.02 -16.79 -4.08
CA THR A 111 2.67 -15.86 -5.15
C THR A 111 3.39 -14.55 -4.91
N ILE A 112 4.03 -14.02 -5.96
CA ILE A 112 4.66 -12.72 -5.90
C ILE A 112 3.58 -11.65 -5.84
N PRO A 113 3.56 -10.77 -4.82
CA PRO A 113 2.63 -9.66 -4.76
C PRO A 113 2.85 -8.70 -5.92
N ALA A 114 1.75 -8.28 -6.54
CA ALA A 114 1.74 -7.27 -7.59
C ALA A 114 1.03 -6.02 -7.07
N ASP A 115 1.53 -4.84 -7.42
CA ASP A 115 0.92 -3.59 -6.97
C ASP A 115 -0.50 -3.44 -7.55
N PRO A 116 -1.52 -3.08 -6.74
CA PRO A 116 -2.90 -2.95 -7.20
C PRO A 116 -3.17 -1.88 -8.28
N SER A 117 -2.22 -0.97 -8.52
CA SER A 117 -2.35 0.13 -9.48
C SER A 117 -1.15 0.18 -10.43
N GLU A 118 -0.99 -0.86 -11.25
CA GLU A 118 0.02 -0.96 -12.33
C GLU A 118 -0.15 0.12 -13.44
N GLN A 119 -0.12 1.41 -13.09
CA GLN A 119 -0.05 2.55 -14.02
C GLN A 119 1.12 3.47 -13.65
N PRO A 120 2.21 3.55 -14.45
CA PRO A 120 3.49 4.15 -14.04
C PRO A 120 3.60 5.68 -14.20
N THR A 121 2.52 6.44 -14.05
CA THR A 121 2.51 7.85 -14.48
C THR A 121 2.88 8.87 -13.42
N ASP A 122 2.86 8.52 -12.12
CA ASP A 122 3.20 9.44 -11.03
C ASP A 122 4.34 8.94 -10.13
N VAL A 123 5.33 8.28 -10.72
CA VAL A 123 6.62 8.03 -10.05
C VAL A 123 7.75 8.84 -10.69
N PRO A 124 8.65 9.40 -9.88
CA PRO A 124 9.72 10.31 -10.30
C PRO A 124 10.64 9.93 -11.45
N ASN A 125 10.74 8.64 -11.75
CA ASN A 125 11.74 8.10 -12.66
C ASN A 125 11.13 7.23 -13.74
N GLY A 126 9.84 7.43 -14.04
CA GLY A 126 9.13 6.73 -15.11
C GLY A 126 8.98 5.23 -14.87
N GLY A 127 7.77 4.72 -15.08
CA GLY A 127 7.68 3.35 -15.61
C GLY A 127 8.07 2.19 -14.70
N LYS A 128 8.27 2.30 -13.37
CA LYS A 128 8.87 1.22 -12.56
C LYS A 128 8.29 1.17 -11.12
N PRO A 129 8.14 -0.02 -10.51
CA PRO A 129 7.12 -0.43 -9.53
C PRO A 129 7.41 -0.04 -8.07
N TYR A 130 6.43 -0.38 -7.21
CA TYR A 130 6.25 0.14 -5.86
C TYR A 130 7.08 -0.54 -4.77
N TYR A 131 7.23 -1.88 -4.78
CA TYR A 131 8.02 -2.55 -3.73
C TYR A 131 9.51 -2.53 -4.03
N ILE A 132 10.29 -2.04 -3.07
CA ILE A 132 11.73 -1.90 -3.14
C ILE A 132 12.37 -2.62 -1.95
N TYR A 133 13.41 -3.38 -2.23
CA TYR A 133 14.18 -4.16 -1.27
C TYR A 133 15.64 -3.72 -1.28
N TYR A 134 16.23 -3.57 -0.09
CA TYR A 134 17.65 -3.36 0.12
C TYR A 134 18.21 -4.43 1.05
N GLU A 135 19.23 -5.15 0.58
CA GLU A 135 20.01 -6.12 1.34
C GLU A 135 21.19 -5.45 2.03
N ASN A 136 21.50 -5.85 3.27
CA ASN A 136 22.61 -5.34 4.10
C ASN A 136 22.54 -3.83 4.36
N MET A 137 21.32 -3.32 4.45
CA MET A 137 21.05 -1.91 4.75
C MET A 137 20.13 -1.80 5.96
N ARG A 138 20.33 -0.75 6.73
CA ARG A 138 19.47 -0.35 7.85
C ARG A 138 19.15 1.14 7.78
N ILE A 139 18.12 1.55 8.51
CA ILE A 139 17.89 2.96 8.81
C ILE A 139 19.08 3.50 9.61
N LYS A 140 19.62 4.66 9.23
CA LYS A 140 20.69 5.31 10.00
C LYS A 140 20.27 5.59 11.43
N THR A 141 21.21 5.41 12.35
CA THR A 141 21.06 5.83 13.75
C THR A 141 21.26 7.33 13.98
N SER A 142 21.52 8.10 12.91
CA SER A 142 21.55 9.56 12.96
C SER A 142 21.31 10.17 11.58
N GLY A 143 20.44 11.19 11.53
CA GLY A 143 20.07 11.86 10.30
C GLY A 143 19.18 11.01 9.38
N ILE A 144 19.15 11.38 8.10
CA ILE A 144 18.26 10.78 7.09
C ILE A 144 19.04 9.81 6.20
N GLY A 145 18.39 8.69 5.88
CA GLY A 145 18.85 7.71 4.90
C GLY A 145 19.27 6.38 5.51
N LEU A 146 19.88 5.56 4.65
CA LEU A 146 20.29 4.21 4.98
C LEU A 146 21.80 4.11 5.20
N GLU A 147 22.23 3.15 6.00
CA GLU A 147 23.64 2.78 6.15
C GLU A 147 23.81 1.26 6.15
N TYR A 148 25.03 0.81 5.90
CA TYR A 148 25.33 -0.61 5.80
C TYR A 148 25.24 -1.30 7.15
N GLU A 149 24.55 -2.44 7.17
CA GLU A 149 24.54 -3.38 8.29
C GLU A 149 24.37 -4.79 7.73
N LEU A 150 25.39 -5.63 7.91
CA LEU A 150 25.37 -7.00 7.43
C LEU A 150 24.20 -7.78 8.05
N GLY A 151 23.42 -8.46 7.22
CA GLY A 151 22.27 -9.26 7.66
C GLY A 151 21.00 -8.46 7.93
N SER A 152 21.04 -7.13 7.78
CA SER A 152 19.85 -6.28 7.85
C SER A 152 19.19 -6.15 6.47
N TYR A 153 17.88 -5.88 6.44
CA TYR A 153 17.18 -5.53 5.22
C TYR A 153 16.18 -4.39 5.42
N VAL A 154 15.92 -3.66 4.34
CA VAL A 154 14.87 -2.64 4.28
C VAL A 154 13.93 -2.94 3.13
N LEU A 155 12.63 -2.96 3.42
CA LEU A 155 11.55 -3.03 2.44
C LEU A 155 10.77 -1.72 2.48
N TYR A 156 10.35 -1.21 1.34
CA TYR A 156 9.39 -0.12 1.32
C TYR A 156 8.52 -0.05 0.08
N SER A 157 7.42 0.69 0.20
CA SER A 157 6.50 1.04 -0.87
C SER A 157 6.09 2.50 -0.78
N TYR A 158 5.62 3.04 -1.89
CA TYR A 158 5.02 4.37 -1.93
C TYR A 158 3.50 4.26 -1.76
N LEU A 159 2.94 4.99 -0.80
CA LEU A 159 1.50 5.08 -0.62
C LEU A 159 0.93 6.22 -1.47
N GLU A 160 -0.25 5.99 -2.04
CA GLU A 160 -1.01 6.99 -2.80
C GLU A 160 -1.55 8.08 -1.86
N ASN A 161 -1.95 7.72 -0.65
CA ASN A 161 -2.33 8.66 0.40
C ASN A 161 -1.10 9.31 1.04
N ARG A 162 -0.81 10.55 0.61
CA ARG A 162 0.33 11.34 1.12
C ARG A 162 0.20 11.78 2.57
N SER A 163 -1.00 11.70 3.14
CA SER A 163 -1.29 12.09 4.53
C SER A 163 -1.51 10.87 5.43
N ASP A 164 -1.13 9.68 4.97
CA ASP A 164 -1.26 8.46 5.75
C ASP A 164 -0.45 8.56 7.06
N GLY A 165 -1.02 8.06 8.15
CA GLY A 165 -0.39 8.15 9.48
C GLY A 165 0.91 7.36 9.59
N ASP A 166 1.05 6.32 8.76
CA ASP A 166 2.15 5.37 8.77
C ASP A 166 3.28 5.78 7.81
N CYS A 167 3.19 6.95 7.18
CA CYS A 167 4.27 7.47 6.36
C CYS A 167 5.53 7.68 7.21
N LEU A 168 6.67 7.30 6.64
CA LEU A 168 7.98 7.63 7.19
C LEU A 168 8.17 9.15 7.21
N LYS A 169 8.38 9.68 8.42
CA LYS A 169 8.62 11.10 8.67
C LYS A 169 10.11 11.38 8.81
N ALA A 170 10.54 12.59 8.48
CA ALA A 170 11.84 13.08 8.92
C ALA A 170 11.88 13.28 10.42
N THR A 171 13.08 13.51 10.95
CA THR A 171 13.35 13.65 12.38
C THR A 171 12.59 14.83 13.02
N ASP A 172 12.16 15.81 12.23
CA ASP A 172 11.31 16.93 12.67
C ASP A 172 9.80 16.61 12.67
N GLY A 173 9.43 15.37 12.35
CA GLY A 173 8.04 14.91 12.29
C GLY A 173 7.32 15.25 10.98
N VAL A 174 7.99 15.89 10.01
CA VAL A 174 7.41 16.22 8.70
C VAL A 174 7.70 15.09 7.72
N THR A 175 6.70 14.65 6.95
CA THR A 175 6.90 13.69 5.85
C THR A 175 7.74 14.35 4.75
N THR A 176 9.06 14.19 4.83
CA THR A 176 10.01 14.76 3.87
C THR A 176 10.95 13.68 3.36
N TYR A 177 10.47 12.86 2.42
CA TYR A 177 11.38 12.50 1.33
C TYR A 177 11.24 13.59 0.27
N THR A 178 12.01 14.67 0.42
CA THR A 178 12.31 15.55 -0.72
C THR A 178 13.42 14.86 -1.49
N PRO A 179 13.16 14.38 -2.71
CA PRO A 179 14.25 13.95 -3.56
C PRO A 179 15.22 15.10 -3.74
N SER A 180 16.49 14.79 -4.01
CA SER A 180 17.47 15.78 -4.46
C SER A 180 17.04 16.55 -5.73
N ASN A 181 15.93 16.14 -6.35
CA ASN A 181 15.28 16.82 -7.46
C ASN A 181 14.05 17.63 -6.99
N PRO A 182 14.09 18.97 -7.04
CA PRO A 182 13.00 19.85 -6.60
C PRO A 182 11.73 19.77 -7.45
N ASN A 183 11.73 19.06 -8.58
CA ASN A 183 10.55 18.83 -9.42
C ASN A 183 9.80 17.54 -9.09
N MET A 184 10.26 16.74 -8.13
CA MET A 184 9.57 15.53 -7.69
C MET A 184 8.57 15.87 -6.56
N ALA A 185 7.37 15.28 -6.64
CA ALA A 185 6.35 15.44 -5.61
C ALA A 185 6.79 14.88 -4.23
N ILE A 186 6.16 15.31 -3.14
CA ILE A 186 6.33 14.67 -1.82
C ILE A 186 5.69 13.28 -1.88
N PHE A 187 6.41 12.24 -1.47
CA PHE A 187 5.91 10.87 -1.42
C PHE A 187 5.71 10.39 0.02
N CYS A 188 4.64 9.62 0.25
CA CYS A 188 4.50 8.84 1.47
C CYS A 188 5.21 7.50 1.28
N GLN A 189 6.27 7.25 2.05
CA GLN A 189 6.95 5.96 2.07
C GLN A 189 6.48 5.15 3.28
N TYR A 190 6.05 3.92 3.05
CA TYR A 190 5.81 2.95 4.12
C TYR A 190 6.99 1.99 4.16
N VAL A 191 7.71 1.95 5.28
CA VAL A 191 9.01 1.27 5.40
C VAL A 191 8.97 0.19 6.47
N ILE A 192 9.56 -0.96 6.18
CA ILE A 192 9.84 -2.03 7.13
C ILE A 192 11.36 -2.24 7.19
N HIS A 193 11.91 -2.29 8.40
CA HIS A 193 13.30 -2.63 8.70
C HIS A 193 13.31 -3.86 9.60
N ASN A 194 13.93 -4.95 9.15
CA ASN A 194 14.05 -6.21 9.93
C ASN A 194 12.75 -6.67 10.62
N GLY A 195 11.64 -6.68 9.87
CA GLY A 195 10.35 -7.11 10.41
C GLY A 195 9.45 -6.00 10.95
N GLU A 196 10.01 -4.82 11.27
CA GLU A 196 9.30 -3.78 12.00
C GLU A 196 9.01 -2.56 11.13
N HIS A 197 7.79 -2.00 11.27
CA HIS A 197 7.42 -0.77 10.58
C HIS A 197 8.18 0.43 11.16
N VAL A 198 8.67 1.29 10.28
CA VAL A 198 9.43 2.50 10.62
C VAL A 198 8.61 3.73 10.25
N SER A 199 8.18 4.48 11.25
CA SER A 199 7.39 5.71 11.08
C SER A 199 8.22 6.99 11.07
N GLN A 200 9.50 6.93 11.45
CA GLN A 200 10.38 8.11 11.47
C GLN A 200 11.85 7.76 11.17
N TRP A 201 12.54 8.65 10.47
CA TRP A 201 13.99 8.64 10.35
C TRP A 201 14.62 8.93 11.72
N ASN A 202 15.40 7.97 12.20
CA ASN A 202 16.09 7.99 13.48
C ASN A 202 15.15 8.23 14.70
N PRO A 203 14.55 7.16 15.27
CA PRO A 203 13.90 7.23 16.58
C PRO A 203 14.86 7.56 17.73
#